data_AF-A0A6L8EYY0-F1
#
_entry.id   AF-A0A6L8EYY0-F1
#
_cell.length_a   1.000
_cell.length_b   1.000
_cell.length_c   1.000
_cell.angle_alpha   90.00
_cell.angle_beta   90.00
_cell.angle_gamma   90.00
#
_symmetry.space_group_name_H-M   'P 1'
#
loop_
_entity.id
_entity.type
_entity.pdbx_description
1 polymer ?
#
loop_
_entity_poly.entity_id
_entity_poly.type
_entity_poly.pdbx_seq_one_letter_code
_entity_poly.pdbx_strand_id
1 'polypeptide(L)'
;MRETLARQQRFGLYLIALFLMSLFSGTPAIAESETTTYHWEIGEEPSGQETVFVPQPIEVEIENTGINAFLTSSASYTLSRRYNVYLSPEWDEDKAYLLLLALQDMTEGYGSHSPPWLRNPSYWILSDVHVAQDIDLGPDVEVAQGSLRTITIASEAFTHAHPFVAKIDGIQGRYFSKRLWRAVLRFATYIPGEGIQHRAIDNMLQRYYGVTVHVPDYEFLTEEPADKFTQFTYEEILGIMIMFEEYPSGMHITPGLKYLIRRAPDPFVKYAARANTGKGFIEFTDKAFIDGITHETQRIILHEKAHFLWDYLFDEHLKTDWIELGEWFYDGERWMTTNQTEFVSDYAHGENPNEDMAESIAYYIVTPDKLRSRSPAKYEFIQNRVMHGTHYISTIREDLTFVVYNLYPDYVYPGEVVRVDVTVKGDSEGKGSKQVTVEIETHTENELDYSIGGSVVFRLLDGDQQDRPDYFVVRLRLVGSKQSNILRGNKYVPSYYAKGHYVTYPHFFLRVVCR
;
A
#
# COMPACT_ATOMS: atom_id res chain seq x y z
N MET A 1 -0.95 -46.14 -50.42
CA MET A 1 -1.37 -44.77 -50.78
C MET A 1 -2.70 -44.49 -50.11
N ARG A 2 -2.88 -43.43 -49.32
CA ARG A 2 -1.90 -42.41 -48.85
C ARG A 2 -1.95 -42.34 -47.32
N GLU A 3 -0.96 -41.72 -46.68
CA GLU A 3 -1.04 -41.44 -45.24
C GLU A 3 -2.19 -40.46 -44.93
N THR A 4 -2.79 -40.63 -43.76
CA THR A 4 -3.48 -39.54 -43.06
C THR A 4 -2.79 -39.43 -41.70
N LEU A 5 -1.91 -38.44 -41.56
CA LEU A 5 -1.06 -38.28 -40.37
C LEU A 5 -1.92 -38.14 -39.11
N ALA A 6 -1.56 -38.90 -38.07
CA ALA A 6 -2.04 -38.64 -36.71
C ALA A 6 -1.62 -37.22 -36.32
N ARG A 7 -2.60 -36.32 -36.25
CA ARG A 7 -2.39 -34.89 -36.07
C ARG A 7 -1.98 -34.61 -34.62
N GLN A 8 -0.69 -34.64 -34.32
CA GLN A 8 -0.15 -34.19 -33.03
C GLN A 8 -0.75 -32.83 -32.69
N GLN A 9 -1.64 -32.78 -31.68
CA GLN A 9 -2.14 -31.52 -31.15
C GLN A 9 -1.04 -30.90 -30.30
N ARG A 10 -0.25 -30.04 -30.95
CA ARG A 10 0.78 -29.23 -30.31
C ARG A 10 0.13 -28.10 -29.52
N PHE A 11 -0.43 -28.42 -28.36
CA PHE A 11 -0.79 -27.39 -27.40
C PHE A 11 0.47 -26.62 -26.96
N GLY A 12 0.33 -25.31 -26.85
CA GLY A 12 1.29 -24.44 -26.17
C GLY A 12 0.59 -23.90 -24.95
N LEU A 13 0.78 -24.54 -23.79
CA LEU A 13 0.33 -23.97 -22.53
C LEU A 13 1.21 -22.75 -22.19
N TYR A 14 0.57 -21.62 -21.96
CA TYR A 14 1.21 -20.41 -21.44
C TYR A 14 0.96 -20.35 -19.92
N LEU A 15 1.72 -21.13 -19.16
CA LEU A 15 1.60 -21.16 -17.70
C LEU A 15 2.43 -20.02 -17.09
N ILE A 16 1.79 -18.90 -16.74
CA ILE A 16 2.44 -17.80 -16.02
C ILE A 16 2.31 -18.05 -14.51
N ALA A 17 3.09 -18.99 -14.01
CA ALA A 17 3.30 -19.12 -12.57
C ALA A 17 4.26 -18.02 -12.07
N LEU A 18 3.93 -17.36 -10.96
CA LEU A 18 4.74 -16.30 -10.37
C LEU A 18 5.28 -16.78 -9.01
N PHE A 19 6.52 -17.29 -9.00
CA PHE A 19 7.19 -17.68 -7.76
C PHE A 19 8.16 -16.59 -7.29
N LEU A 20 8.03 -16.19 -6.03
CA LEU A 20 8.96 -15.31 -5.33
C LEU A 20 10.05 -16.16 -4.64
N MET A 21 11.32 -15.99 -5.02
CA MET A 21 12.47 -16.57 -4.33
C MET A 21 13.28 -15.48 -3.61
N SER A 22 13.39 -15.60 -2.28
CA SER A 22 14.39 -14.91 -1.47
C SER A 22 15.51 -15.89 -1.09
N LEU A 23 16.69 -15.72 -1.69
CA LEU A 23 17.88 -16.50 -1.34
C LEU A 23 18.54 -15.91 -0.08
N PHE A 24 18.14 -16.41 1.09
CA PHE A 24 18.81 -16.10 2.35
C PHE A 24 20.14 -16.86 2.49
N SER A 25 21.18 -16.17 2.96
CA SER A 25 22.48 -16.76 3.31
C SER A 25 22.78 -16.54 4.79
N GLY A 26 22.52 -17.56 5.62
CA GLY A 26 22.92 -17.62 7.03
C GLY A 26 24.07 -18.61 7.26
N THR A 27 25.03 -18.23 8.09
CA THR A 27 26.20 -19.03 8.50
C THR A 27 26.47 -18.77 10.00
N PRO A 28 27.23 -19.61 10.75
CA PRO A 28 28.16 -20.63 10.25
C PRO A 28 28.08 -22.03 10.91
N ALA A 29 28.33 -23.06 10.10
CA ALA A 29 29.06 -24.27 10.48
C ALA A 29 29.78 -24.80 9.24
N ILE A 30 31.04 -25.26 9.36
CA ILE A 30 31.86 -25.61 8.19
C ILE A 30 31.52 -27.03 7.69
N ALA A 31 30.90 -27.07 6.51
CA ALA A 31 31.06 -28.15 5.54
C ALA A 31 31.08 -27.51 4.14
N GLU A 32 32.13 -27.76 3.36
CA GLU A 32 32.26 -27.17 2.03
C GLU A 32 31.27 -27.79 1.05
N SER A 33 30.32 -26.99 0.57
CA SER A 33 29.68 -27.24 -0.73
C SER A 33 29.38 -25.92 -1.41
N GLU A 34 30.03 -25.67 -2.56
CA GLU A 34 29.82 -24.51 -3.44
C GLU A 34 28.45 -24.63 -4.17
N THR A 35 27.36 -24.90 -3.46
CA THR A 35 26.11 -25.38 -4.05
C THR A 35 24.90 -25.05 -3.17
N THR A 36 24.07 -24.11 -3.61
CA THR A 36 22.75 -23.85 -3.02
C THR A 36 21.67 -24.57 -3.83
N THR A 37 20.70 -25.22 -3.17
CA THR A 37 19.58 -25.92 -3.82
C THR A 37 18.23 -25.47 -3.25
N TYR A 38 17.25 -25.26 -4.11
CA TYR A 38 15.83 -25.03 -3.80
C TYR A 38 14.97 -26.25 -4.24
N HIS A 39 13.80 -26.46 -3.61
CA HIS A 39 12.84 -27.54 -3.87
C HIS A 39 11.40 -27.12 -3.47
N TRP A 40 10.33 -27.74 -4.02
CA TRP A 40 8.92 -27.35 -3.80
C TRP A 40 7.87 -28.44 -4.15
N GLU A 41 6.74 -28.50 -3.40
CA GLU A 41 5.56 -29.41 -3.52
C GLU A 41 4.25 -28.80 -2.85
N ILE A 42 3.10 -29.52 -2.72
CA ILE A 42 1.69 -29.00 -2.57
C ILE A 42 0.86 -29.53 -1.34
N GLY A 43 -0.22 -28.81 -0.88
CA GLY A 43 -1.19 -29.18 0.21
C GLY A 43 -2.50 -28.30 0.38
N GLU A 44 -3.37 -28.55 1.39
CA GLU A 44 -4.86 -28.21 1.55
C GLU A 44 -5.29 -27.79 3.02
N GLU A 45 -6.50 -27.40 3.54
CA GLU A 45 -7.90 -26.97 3.16
C GLU A 45 -8.70 -26.36 4.42
N PRO A 46 -9.82 -25.56 4.33
CA PRO A 46 -10.51 -24.85 5.48
C PRO A 46 -12.10 -24.81 5.56
N SER A 47 -12.72 -24.11 6.56
CA SER A 47 -14.21 -23.76 6.72
C SER A 47 -14.47 -22.75 7.92
N GLY A 48 -15.64 -22.17 8.32
CA GLY A 48 -17.11 -22.15 7.99
C GLY A 48 -17.95 -21.23 8.98
N GLN A 49 -19.29 -20.96 8.81
CA GLN A 49 -20.10 -19.97 9.63
C GLN A 49 -21.68 -20.16 9.69
N GLU A 50 -22.44 -19.43 10.56
CA GLU A 50 -23.93 -19.48 10.80
C GLU A 50 -24.63 -18.09 11.10
N THR A 51 -25.99 -17.99 11.18
CA THR A 51 -26.80 -16.73 11.35
C THR A 51 -28.14 -16.85 12.17
N VAL A 52 -28.77 -15.71 12.59
CA VAL A 52 -30.01 -15.60 13.43
C VAL A 52 -30.95 -14.42 13.00
N PHE A 53 -32.20 -14.35 13.52
CA PHE A 53 -33.38 -13.54 13.11
C PHE A 53 -33.44 -12.08 13.62
N VAL A 54 -34.19 -11.19 12.93
CA VAL A 54 -34.23 -9.71 13.14
C VAL A 54 -35.69 -9.16 13.22
N PRO A 55 -36.02 -8.16 14.06
CA PRO A 55 -37.34 -7.49 14.10
C PRO A 55 -37.56 -6.46 12.97
N GLN A 56 -38.81 -6.02 12.74
CA GLN A 56 -39.13 -5.07 11.66
C GLN A 56 -38.87 -3.59 12.01
N PRO A 57 -38.39 -2.76 11.06
CA PRO A 57 -38.11 -1.33 11.27
C PRO A 57 -39.33 -0.45 11.57
N ILE A 58 -39.07 0.74 12.11
CA ILE A 58 -40.02 1.88 12.06
C ILE A 58 -39.70 2.72 10.83
N GLU A 59 -40.70 2.96 9.99
CA GLU A 59 -40.61 3.78 8.78
C GLU A 59 -41.05 5.23 9.06
N VAL A 60 -40.31 6.22 8.55
CA VAL A 60 -40.58 7.66 8.74
C VAL A 60 -40.42 8.40 7.42
N GLU A 61 -41.52 8.95 6.90
CA GLU A 61 -41.48 9.86 5.75
C GLU A 61 -40.73 11.16 6.11
N ILE A 62 -39.70 11.51 5.33
CA ILE A 62 -39.00 12.79 5.45
C ILE A 62 -39.87 13.86 4.75
N GLU A 63 -40.49 14.75 5.53
CA GLU A 63 -41.52 15.69 5.07
C GLU A 63 -41.20 16.39 3.74
N ASN A 64 -42.12 16.29 2.78
CA ASN A 64 -42.05 16.94 1.46
C ASN A 64 -40.86 16.50 0.57
N THR A 65 -40.23 15.36 0.86
CA THR A 65 -39.20 14.75 -0.01
C THR A 65 -39.70 13.50 -0.76
N GLY A 66 -40.71 12.81 -0.21
CA GLY A 66 -41.18 11.51 -0.71
C GLY A 66 -40.23 10.33 -0.42
N ILE A 67 -39.24 10.51 0.47
CA ILE A 67 -38.29 9.47 0.88
C ILE A 67 -38.62 9.00 2.30
N ASN A 68 -38.62 7.68 2.48
CA ASN A 68 -38.83 7.05 3.78
C ASN A 68 -37.48 6.67 4.40
N ALA A 69 -37.23 7.17 5.61
CA ALA A 69 -36.07 6.82 6.43
C ALA A 69 -36.44 5.70 7.41
N PHE A 70 -35.49 4.81 7.70
CA PHE A 70 -35.73 3.66 8.56
C PHE A 70 -35.04 3.82 9.91
N LEU A 71 -35.84 3.89 10.97
CA LEU A 71 -35.37 4.02 12.35
C LEU A 71 -35.33 2.62 12.99
N THR A 72 -34.25 1.90 12.69
CA THR A 72 -33.98 0.53 13.18
C THR A 72 -33.34 0.49 14.57
N SER A 73 -32.66 1.58 14.95
CA SER A 73 -31.68 1.59 16.05
C SER A 73 -31.65 2.92 16.81
N SER A 74 -31.11 2.90 18.04
CA SER A 74 -30.85 4.14 18.79
C SER A 74 -29.83 5.06 18.08
N ALA A 75 -28.93 4.47 17.28
CA ALA A 75 -27.99 5.19 16.43
C ALA A 75 -28.71 5.94 15.28
N SER A 76 -29.57 5.26 14.52
CA SER A 76 -30.36 5.88 13.43
C SER A 76 -31.25 7.04 13.91
N TYR A 77 -31.84 6.92 15.11
CA TYR A 77 -32.57 8.01 15.76
C TYR A 77 -31.66 9.20 16.11
N THR A 78 -30.45 8.93 16.61
CA THR A 78 -29.51 10.00 16.97
C THR A 78 -28.94 10.70 15.73
N LEU A 79 -28.64 9.95 14.66
CA LEU A 79 -28.19 10.47 13.37
C LEU A 79 -29.21 11.45 12.77
N SER A 80 -30.47 11.04 12.66
CA SER A 80 -31.53 11.90 12.12
C SER A 80 -31.78 13.12 13.01
N ARG A 81 -31.87 12.95 14.34
CA ARG A 81 -32.21 14.04 15.28
C ARG A 81 -31.08 15.04 15.59
N ARG A 82 -29.81 14.66 15.46
CA ARG A 82 -28.65 15.51 15.80
C ARG A 82 -27.77 15.87 14.59
N TYR A 83 -27.73 15.04 13.57
CA TYR A 83 -26.85 15.21 12.41
C TYR A 83 -27.62 15.46 11.10
N ASN A 84 -28.96 15.40 11.11
CA ASN A 84 -29.81 15.51 9.92
C ASN A 84 -29.48 14.40 8.87
N VAL A 85 -29.02 13.25 9.37
CA VAL A 85 -28.60 12.08 8.60
C VAL A 85 -29.69 11.01 8.68
N TYR A 86 -30.24 10.65 7.54
CA TYR A 86 -31.28 9.65 7.37
C TYR A 86 -30.72 8.42 6.66
N LEU A 87 -31.14 7.23 7.07
CA LEU A 87 -30.60 5.97 6.58
C LEU A 87 -31.62 5.21 5.73
N SER A 88 -31.13 4.54 4.70
CA SER A 88 -31.88 3.60 3.86
C SER A 88 -32.18 2.28 4.63
N PRO A 89 -33.12 1.43 4.16
CA PRO A 89 -33.53 0.24 4.92
C PRO A 89 -32.45 -0.85 5.04
N GLU A 90 -31.36 -0.78 4.29
CA GLU A 90 -30.26 -1.75 4.28
C GLU A 90 -29.29 -1.58 5.48
N TRP A 91 -29.47 -0.55 6.31
CA TRP A 91 -28.59 -0.26 7.45
C TRP A 91 -28.91 -1.09 8.70
N ASP A 92 -27.94 -1.91 9.12
CA ASP A 92 -27.91 -2.53 10.45
C ASP A 92 -27.50 -1.54 11.57
N GLU A 93 -27.72 -1.95 12.83
CA GLU A 93 -27.44 -1.12 14.01
C GLU A 93 -25.94 -0.85 14.21
N ASP A 94 -25.06 -1.80 13.89
CA ASP A 94 -23.61 -1.64 14.08
C ASP A 94 -23.01 -0.63 13.10
N LYS A 95 -23.36 -0.71 11.81
CA LYS A 95 -22.96 0.30 10.80
C LYS A 95 -23.53 1.68 11.14
N ALA A 96 -24.80 1.76 11.55
CA ALA A 96 -25.41 3.01 11.99
C ALA A 96 -24.70 3.62 13.22
N TYR A 97 -24.29 2.78 14.18
CA TYR A 97 -23.53 3.20 15.36
C TYR A 97 -22.11 3.66 15.00
N LEU A 98 -21.42 2.96 14.09
CA LEU A 98 -20.09 3.35 13.62
C LEU A 98 -20.10 4.66 12.83
N LEU A 99 -21.11 4.89 11.98
CA LEU A 99 -21.31 6.18 11.31
C LEU A 99 -21.56 7.30 12.33
N LEU A 100 -22.35 7.03 13.38
CA LEU A 100 -22.60 7.99 14.45
C LEU A 100 -21.31 8.36 15.22
N LEU A 101 -20.44 7.38 15.51
CA LEU A 101 -19.14 7.64 16.14
C LEU A 101 -18.21 8.47 15.24
N ALA A 102 -18.12 8.14 13.95
CA ALA A 102 -17.30 8.88 13.00
C ALA A 102 -17.79 10.33 12.80
N LEU A 103 -19.11 10.55 12.76
CA LEU A 103 -19.70 11.89 12.73
C LEU A 103 -19.55 12.63 14.06
N GLN A 104 -19.44 11.93 15.20
CA GLN A 104 -19.18 12.57 16.50
C GLN A 104 -17.79 13.22 16.51
N ASP A 105 -16.71 12.48 16.22
CA ASP A 105 -15.33 12.99 16.15
C ASP A 105 -15.20 14.26 15.29
N MET A 106 -15.73 14.22 14.06
CA MET A 106 -15.73 15.37 13.14
C MET A 106 -16.41 16.62 13.73
N THR A 107 -17.31 16.45 14.71
CA THR A 107 -18.00 17.55 15.41
C THR A 107 -17.39 17.98 16.75
N GLU A 108 -16.40 17.26 17.31
CA GLU A 108 -15.76 17.53 18.61
C GLU A 108 -14.81 18.75 18.64
N GLY A 109 -15.25 19.86 18.05
CA GLY A 109 -14.53 21.14 18.07
C GLY A 109 -15.39 22.37 17.80
N TYR A 110 -16.61 22.21 17.28
CA TYR A 110 -17.48 23.35 16.92
C TYR A 110 -18.17 24.03 18.13
N GLY A 111 -18.13 23.39 19.30
CA GLY A 111 -18.65 23.95 20.55
C GLY A 111 -20.16 24.17 20.51
N SER A 112 -20.58 25.44 20.57
CA SER A 112 -21.98 25.86 20.46
C SER A 112 -22.45 26.14 19.03
N HIS A 113 -21.57 26.04 18.02
CA HIS A 113 -21.94 26.25 16.62
C HIS A 113 -22.27 24.90 15.96
N SER A 114 -23.26 24.90 15.06
CA SER A 114 -23.48 23.75 14.18
C SER A 114 -22.44 23.74 13.05
N PRO A 115 -21.75 22.61 12.79
CA PRO A 115 -20.90 22.45 11.62
C PRO A 115 -21.64 22.79 10.31
N PRO A 116 -20.98 23.38 9.29
CA PRO A 116 -21.66 23.86 8.09
C PRO A 116 -22.41 22.77 7.31
N TRP A 117 -21.93 21.51 7.35
CA TRP A 117 -22.54 20.38 6.65
C TRP A 117 -23.87 19.92 7.27
N LEU A 118 -24.19 20.28 8.53
CA LEU A 118 -25.47 19.91 9.17
C LEU A 118 -26.66 20.79 8.74
N ARG A 119 -26.45 21.76 7.85
CA ARG A 119 -27.49 22.73 7.42
C ARG A 119 -28.61 22.10 6.61
N ASN A 120 -28.27 21.11 5.78
CA ASN A 120 -29.19 20.41 4.89
C ASN A 120 -29.33 18.95 5.34
N PRO A 121 -30.49 18.31 5.15
CA PRO A 121 -30.61 16.88 5.36
C PRO A 121 -29.75 16.09 4.36
N SER A 122 -29.34 14.89 4.77
CA SER A 122 -28.69 13.92 3.89
C SER A 122 -29.28 12.52 4.06
N TYR A 123 -29.48 11.81 2.96
CA TYR A 123 -30.00 10.44 2.93
C TYR A 123 -28.88 9.50 2.47
N TRP A 124 -28.55 8.49 3.28
CA TRP A 124 -27.37 7.66 3.12
C TRP A 124 -27.75 6.24 2.71
N ILE A 125 -27.19 5.79 1.59
CA ILE A 125 -27.39 4.47 0.98
C ILE A 125 -26.11 3.66 1.18
N LEU A 126 -26.24 2.41 1.64
CA LEU A 126 -25.14 1.44 1.64
C LEU A 126 -24.96 0.82 0.25
N SER A 127 -23.71 0.65 -0.15
CA SER A 127 -23.34 0.01 -1.41
C SER A 127 -22.42 -1.18 -1.17
N ASP A 128 -22.90 -2.37 -1.51
CA ASP A 128 -22.08 -3.60 -1.56
C ASP A 128 -21.28 -3.71 -2.88
N VAL A 129 -21.49 -2.80 -3.83
CA VAL A 129 -20.61 -2.60 -5.00
C VAL A 129 -19.59 -1.49 -4.74
N HIS A 130 -18.43 -1.57 -5.40
CA HIS A 130 -17.33 -0.65 -5.15
C HIS A 130 -17.70 0.83 -5.37
N VAL A 131 -17.45 1.66 -4.36
CA VAL A 131 -17.54 3.13 -4.43
C VAL A 131 -16.13 3.71 -4.41
N ALA A 132 -15.80 4.58 -5.37
CA ALA A 132 -14.50 5.23 -5.41
C ALA A 132 -14.28 6.10 -4.16
N GLN A 133 -13.09 6.02 -3.55
CA GLN A 133 -12.77 6.73 -2.28
C GLN A 133 -13.74 6.41 -1.12
N ASP A 134 -14.40 5.23 -1.17
CA ASP A 134 -15.36 4.70 -0.21
C ASP A 134 -16.69 5.49 -0.09
N ILE A 135 -16.83 6.65 -0.75
CA ILE A 135 -18.02 7.50 -0.68
C ILE A 135 -18.25 8.31 -1.97
N ASP A 136 -19.49 8.27 -2.47
CA ASP A 136 -20.04 9.24 -3.42
C ASP A 136 -20.96 10.19 -2.64
N LEU A 137 -20.81 11.48 -2.90
CA LEU A 137 -21.53 12.56 -2.23
C LEU A 137 -22.76 13.04 -3.00
N GLY A 138 -22.90 12.62 -4.27
CA GLY A 138 -24.06 12.91 -5.11
C GLY A 138 -24.31 14.40 -5.39
N PRO A 139 -25.38 14.72 -6.15
CA PRO A 139 -25.88 16.08 -6.28
C PRO A 139 -26.77 16.47 -5.09
N ASP A 140 -26.82 17.76 -4.78
CA ASP A 140 -27.90 18.32 -3.97
C ASP A 140 -29.19 18.37 -4.79
N VAL A 141 -30.27 17.76 -4.30
CA VAL A 141 -31.59 17.73 -4.93
C VAL A 141 -32.49 18.76 -4.26
N GLU A 142 -33.10 19.66 -5.02
CA GLU A 142 -34.08 20.61 -4.46
C GLU A 142 -35.32 19.89 -3.92
N VAL A 143 -35.72 20.26 -2.70
CA VAL A 143 -36.93 19.77 -2.02
C VAL A 143 -37.72 20.96 -1.47
N ALA A 144 -38.99 20.78 -1.11
CA ALA A 144 -39.89 21.91 -0.82
C ALA A 144 -39.45 22.83 0.34
N GLN A 145 -38.45 22.44 1.14
CA GLN A 145 -37.87 23.23 2.23
C GLN A 145 -36.33 23.27 2.20
N GLY A 146 -35.69 23.22 1.03
CA GLY A 146 -34.24 23.38 0.88
C GLY A 146 -33.65 22.46 -0.18
N SER A 147 -32.51 21.83 0.12
CA SER A 147 -32.01 20.69 -0.66
C SER A 147 -31.69 19.49 0.23
N LEU A 148 -31.83 18.29 -0.34
CA LEU A 148 -31.47 17.01 0.24
C LEU A 148 -30.27 16.45 -0.55
N ARG A 149 -29.25 15.94 0.15
CA ARG A 149 -28.13 15.24 -0.48
C ARG A 149 -28.26 13.74 -0.37
N THR A 150 -28.15 13.02 -1.49
CA THR A 150 -28.05 11.55 -1.47
C THR A 150 -26.58 11.14 -1.41
N ILE A 151 -26.19 10.47 -0.33
CA ILE A 151 -24.86 9.92 -0.11
C ILE A 151 -24.89 8.42 -0.41
N THR A 152 -23.88 7.91 -1.12
CA THR A 152 -23.66 6.47 -1.27
C THR A 152 -22.33 6.12 -0.62
N ILE A 153 -22.33 5.28 0.42
CA ILE A 153 -21.11 4.84 1.13
C ILE A 153 -20.90 3.34 0.93
N ALA A 154 -19.66 2.92 0.69
CA ALA A 154 -19.33 1.52 0.52
C ALA A 154 -19.49 0.74 1.84
N SER A 155 -20.17 -0.40 1.82
CA SER A 155 -20.28 -1.30 2.99
C SER A 155 -18.89 -1.73 3.50
N GLU A 156 -17.94 -1.90 2.59
CA GLU A 156 -16.53 -2.23 2.87
C GLU A 156 -15.75 -1.11 3.61
N ALA A 157 -16.30 0.11 3.72
CA ALA A 157 -15.72 1.19 4.53
C ALA A 157 -15.81 0.91 6.04
N PHE A 158 -16.82 0.13 6.45
CA PHE A 158 -17.08 -0.26 7.84
C PHE A 158 -16.22 -1.44 8.30
N THR A 159 -15.61 -2.17 7.37
CA THR A 159 -14.75 -3.32 7.66
C THR A 159 -13.58 -2.90 8.55
N HIS A 160 -13.57 -3.43 9.78
CA HIS A 160 -12.64 -3.09 10.87
C HIS A 160 -12.67 -1.61 11.31
N ALA A 161 -13.73 -0.85 11.04
CA ALA A 161 -13.87 0.52 11.54
C ALA A 161 -14.03 0.58 13.08
N HIS A 162 -14.49 -0.49 13.73
CA HIS A 162 -14.36 -0.66 15.18
C HIS A 162 -13.02 -1.31 15.55
N PRO A 163 -12.17 -0.71 16.40
CA PRO A 163 -10.91 -1.31 16.81
C PRO A 163 -11.09 -2.48 17.79
N PHE A 164 -10.63 -3.66 17.41
CA PHE A 164 -10.67 -4.88 18.24
C PHE A 164 -9.25 -5.36 18.59
N VAL A 165 -9.15 -6.28 19.56
CA VAL A 165 -7.87 -6.87 19.95
C VAL A 165 -7.49 -7.96 18.95
N ALA A 166 -6.38 -7.76 18.25
CA ALA A 166 -5.77 -8.74 17.35
C ALA A 166 -4.40 -9.18 17.88
N LYS A 167 -3.79 -10.17 17.20
CA LYS A 167 -2.46 -10.68 17.54
C LYS A 167 -1.62 -10.85 16.27
N ILE A 168 -0.43 -10.25 16.24
CA ILE A 168 0.54 -10.33 15.14
C ILE A 168 1.87 -10.78 15.73
N ASP A 169 2.49 -11.82 15.17
CA ASP A 169 3.81 -12.33 15.56
C ASP A 169 4.03 -12.58 17.07
N GLY A 170 2.94 -12.91 17.78
CA GLY A 170 2.95 -13.15 19.23
C GLY A 170 2.57 -11.94 20.10
N ILE A 171 2.56 -10.73 19.54
CA ILE A 171 2.23 -9.46 20.20
C ILE A 171 0.72 -9.17 20.07
N GLN A 172 0.07 -8.69 21.13
CA GLN A 172 -1.32 -8.23 21.08
C GLN A 172 -1.39 -6.72 20.83
N GLY A 173 -2.33 -6.29 19.99
CA GLY A 173 -2.55 -4.88 19.65
C GLY A 173 -4.00 -4.58 19.29
N ARG A 174 -4.32 -3.30 19.05
CA ARG A 174 -5.62 -2.87 18.50
C ARG A 174 -5.51 -2.82 16.98
N TYR A 175 -6.31 -3.62 16.28
CA TYR A 175 -6.39 -3.61 14.82
C TYR A 175 -7.68 -2.93 14.36
N PHE A 176 -7.56 -2.07 13.36
CA PHE A 176 -8.66 -1.24 12.85
C PHE A 176 -8.34 -0.66 11.46
N SER A 177 -9.34 -0.05 10.85
CA SER A 177 -9.30 0.60 9.53
C SER A 177 -9.79 2.04 9.62
N LYS A 178 -9.11 2.96 8.91
CA LYS A 178 -9.53 4.38 8.81
C LYS A 178 -10.47 4.67 7.62
N ARG A 179 -10.93 3.66 6.87
CA ARG A 179 -11.78 3.85 5.67
C ARG A 179 -13.03 4.68 5.95
N LEU A 180 -13.85 4.28 6.92
CA LEU A 180 -15.03 5.04 7.35
C LEU A 180 -14.69 6.48 7.77
N TRP A 181 -13.58 6.69 8.49
CA TRP A 181 -13.14 8.04 8.88
C TRP A 181 -12.79 8.90 7.66
N ARG A 182 -12.09 8.35 6.66
CA ARG A 182 -11.77 9.05 5.39
C ARG A 182 -13.03 9.39 4.60
N ALA A 183 -14.01 8.48 4.56
CA ALA A 183 -15.32 8.72 3.93
C ALA A 183 -16.11 9.84 4.63
N VAL A 184 -16.18 9.82 5.96
CA VAL A 184 -16.91 10.83 6.73
C VAL A 184 -16.17 12.18 6.74
N LEU A 185 -14.82 12.20 6.66
CA LEU A 185 -14.02 13.40 6.44
C LEU A 185 -14.37 14.06 5.10
N ARG A 186 -14.49 13.28 4.01
CA ARG A 186 -14.94 13.77 2.70
C ARG A 186 -16.33 14.39 2.79
N PHE A 187 -17.28 13.75 3.47
CA PHE A 187 -18.62 14.33 3.69
C PHE A 187 -18.58 15.65 4.47
N ALA A 188 -17.82 15.69 5.57
CA ALA A 188 -17.71 16.86 6.43
C ALA A 188 -17.04 18.07 5.73
N THR A 189 -16.05 17.83 4.86
CA THR A 189 -15.28 18.89 4.21
C THR A 189 -15.81 19.29 2.82
N TYR A 190 -16.69 18.50 2.20
CA TYR A 190 -17.32 18.82 0.91
C TYR A 190 -18.58 19.70 1.05
N ILE A 191 -18.36 20.95 1.47
CA ILE A 191 -19.40 21.95 1.70
C ILE A 191 -19.50 22.89 0.47
N PRO A 192 -20.64 22.95 -0.24
CA PRO A 192 -20.83 23.90 -1.34
C PRO A 192 -20.79 25.36 -0.86
N GLY A 193 -20.36 26.25 -1.75
CA GLY A 193 -20.32 27.68 -1.53
C GLY A 193 -18.89 28.22 -1.36
N GLU A 194 -18.61 29.31 -2.07
CA GLU A 194 -17.28 29.91 -2.17
C GLU A 194 -16.67 30.22 -0.79
N GLY A 195 -15.43 29.77 -0.57
CA GLY A 195 -14.68 30.03 0.66
C GLY A 195 -15.26 29.44 1.95
N ILE A 196 -16.32 28.60 1.91
CA ILE A 196 -16.80 27.89 3.10
C ILE A 196 -15.93 26.64 3.32
N GLN A 197 -15.76 25.82 2.28
CA GLN A 197 -14.92 24.62 2.30
C GLN A 197 -13.50 24.88 2.82
N HIS A 198 -12.77 25.85 2.24
CA HIS A 198 -11.39 26.15 2.66
C HIS A 198 -11.29 26.52 4.15
N ARG A 199 -12.26 27.25 4.71
CA ARG A 199 -12.28 27.60 6.14
C ARG A 199 -12.64 26.40 7.03
N ALA A 200 -13.50 25.49 6.57
CA ALA A 200 -13.78 24.27 7.31
C ALA A 200 -12.53 23.37 7.39
N ILE A 201 -11.85 23.19 6.25
CA ILE A 201 -10.59 22.43 6.15
C ILE A 201 -9.50 23.06 7.00
N ASP A 202 -9.28 24.37 6.92
CA ASP A 202 -8.21 25.04 7.68
C ASP A 202 -8.45 24.98 9.20
N ASN A 203 -9.69 25.12 9.65
CA ASN A 203 -10.04 24.88 11.06
C ASN A 203 -9.73 23.43 11.50
N MET A 204 -9.91 22.44 10.63
CA MET A 204 -9.58 21.04 10.93
C MET A 204 -8.07 20.78 10.91
N LEU A 205 -7.33 21.37 9.96
CA LEU A 205 -5.87 21.34 9.93
C LEU A 205 -5.27 21.91 11.22
N GLN A 206 -5.79 23.05 11.69
CA GLN A 206 -5.36 23.67 12.94
C GLN A 206 -5.73 22.82 14.16
N ARG A 207 -6.96 22.27 14.20
CA ARG A 207 -7.46 21.44 15.33
C ARG A 207 -6.69 20.12 15.48
N TYR A 208 -6.53 19.36 14.40
CA TYR A 208 -5.98 18.01 14.47
C TYR A 208 -4.45 17.99 14.33
N TYR A 209 -3.87 18.85 13.48
CA TYR A 209 -2.44 18.79 13.13
C TYR A 209 -1.64 20.04 13.50
N GLY A 210 -2.29 21.08 14.03
CA GLY A 210 -1.62 22.33 14.43
C GLY A 210 -1.11 23.20 13.27
N VAL A 211 -1.53 22.91 12.03
CA VAL A 211 -1.05 23.59 10.82
C VAL A 211 -2.15 24.42 10.16
N THR A 212 -1.77 25.39 9.32
CA THR A 212 -2.70 26.17 8.50
C THR A 212 -2.17 26.36 7.07
N VAL A 213 -3.08 26.51 6.11
CA VAL A 213 -2.76 26.96 4.74
C VAL A 213 -2.83 28.50 4.60
N HIS A 214 -3.20 29.22 5.67
CA HIS A 214 -3.29 30.67 5.68
C HIS A 214 -1.97 31.31 6.15
N VAL A 215 -1.06 31.55 5.19
CA VAL A 215 0.14 32.37 5.41
C VAL A 215 -0.23 33.86 5.43
N PRO A 216 0.05 34.61 6.52
CA PRO A 216 -0.29 36.04 6.58
C PRO A 216 0.64 36.92 5.75
N ASP A 217 1.91 36.52 5.61
CA ASP A 217 2.96 37.23 4.89
C ASP A 217 3.93 36.19 4.27
N TYR A 218 3.88 36.05 2.95
CA TYR A 218 4.74 35.13 2.21
C TYR A 218 6.18 35.63 2.08
N GLU A 219 6.39 36.94 1.97
CA GLU A 219 7.74 37.51 1.78
C GLU A 219 8.55 37.36 3.07
N PHE A 220 7.92 37.60 4.22
CA PHE A 220 8.52 37.31 5.53
C PHE A 220 8.74 35.80 5.78
N LEU A 221 7.79 34.93 5.39
CA LEU A 221 7.89 33.50 5.65
C LEU A 221 8.89 32.79 4.73
N THR A 222 8.95 33.15 3.45
CA THR A 222 9.68 32.37 2.43
C THR A 222 10.92 33.07 1.90
N GLU A 223 11.00 34.40 1.98
CA GLU A 223 11.90 35.30 1.21
C GLU A 223 11.52 35.40 -0.29
N GLU A 224 10.31 34.99 -0.67
CA GLU A 224 9.76 35.13 -2.02
C GLU A 224 8.41 35.89 -2.04
N PRO A 225 8.11 36.65 -3.10
CA PRO A 225 6.84 37.36 -3.23
C PRO A 225 5.64 36.40 -3.38
N ALA A 226 4.48 36.85 -2.93
CA ALA A 226 3.27 36.03 -2.83
C ALA A 226 2.75 35.45 -4.17
N ASP A 227 3.13 36.02 -5.31
CA ASP A 227 2.78 35.51 -6.65
C ASP A 227 3.49 34.19 -7.01
N LYS A 228 4.49 33.79 -6.22
CA LYS A 228 5.10 32.46 -6.28
C LYS A 228 4.24 31.34 -5.70
N PHE A 229 3.14 31.67 -5.03
CA PHE A 229 2.30 30.72 -4.31
C PHE A 229 0.85 30.76 -4.80
N THR A 230 0.13 29.67 -4.59
CA THR A 230 -1.27 29.50 -4.96
C THR A 230 -2.02 28.79 -3.83
N GLN A 231 -3.33 28.60 -3.98
CA GLN A 231 -4.11 27.78 -3.05
C GLN A 231 -4.02 26.30 -3.44
N PHE A 232 -4.00 25.42 -2.45
CA PHE A 232 -4.21 23.98 -2.67
C PHE A 232 -5.60 23.73 -3.25
N THR A 233 -5.72 22.74 -4.13
CA THR A 233 -7.03 22.18 -4.48
C THR A 233 -7.59 21.33 -3.32
N TYR A 234 -8.89 21.06 -3.36
CA TYR A 234 -9.57 20.25 -2.35
C TYR A 234 -8.94 18.86 -2.14
N GLU A 235 -8.65 18.12 -3.22
CA GLU A 235 -8.08 16.78 -3.12
C GLU A 235 -6.60 16.79 -2.67
N GLU A 236 -5.83 17.83 -3.01
CA GLU A 236 -4.45 17.97 -2.54
C GLU A 236 -4.40 18.11 -1.02
N ILE A 237 -5.18 19.04 -0.45
CA ILE A 237 -5.16 19.30 0.99
C ILE A 237 -5.83 18.19 1.79
N LEU A 238 -6.87 17.56 1.23
CA LEU A 238 -7.48 16.36 1.82
C LEU A 238 -6.51 15.18 1.82
N GLY A 239 -5.73 14.98 0.75
CA GLY A 239 -4.67 13.98 0.70
C GLY A 239 -3.61 14.20 1.78
N ILE A 240 -3.23 15.47 2.04
CA ILE A 240 -2.34 15.81 3.15
C ILE A 240 -2.97 15.46 4.51
N MET A 241 -4.23 15.82 4.75
CA MET A 241 -4.94 15.47 5.99
C MET A 241 -5.00 13.96 6.22
N ILE A 242 -5.32 13.17 5.19
CA ILE A 242 -5.43 11.71 5.29
C ILE A 242 -4.08 11.07 5.60
N MET A 243 -2.97 11.60 5.09
CA MET A 243 -1.62 11.11 5.44
C MET A 243 -1.14 11.58 6.81
N PHE A 244 -1.46 12.81 7.20
CA PHE A 244 -1.10 13.31 8.54
C PHE A 244 -1.84 12.56 9.65
N GLU A 245 -3.05 12.06 9.37
CA GLU A 245 -3.80 11.17 10.24
C GLU A 245 -3.12 9.81 10.46
N GLU A 246 -2.40 9.24 9.48
CA GLU A 246 -1.85 7.88 9.63
C GLU A 246 -0.80 7.78 10.74
N TYR A 247 -0.07 8.85 11.03
CA TYR A 247 0.83 8.94 12.18
C TYR A 247 0.13 8.63 13.52
N PRO A 248 0.86 8.15 14.56
CA PRO A 248 0.31 8.06 15.91
C PRO A 248 -0.24 9.41 16.39
N SER A 249 -1.33 9.41 17.16
CA SER A 249 -2.02 10.67 17.53
C SER A 249 -1.18 11.64 18.35
N GLY A 250 -0.20 11.15 19.12
CA GLY A 250 0.81 11.99 19.79
C GLY A 250 1.77 12.73 18.84
N MET A 251 1.75 12.41 17.55
CA MET A 251 2.51 13.03 16.46
C MET A 251 1.61 13.70 15.41
N HIS A 252 0.29 13.81 15.64
CA HIS A 252 -0.61 14.52 14.74
C HIS A 252 -0.25 16.01 14.68
N ILE A 253 -0.19 16.66 15.85
CA ILE A 253 0.39 18.00 16.02
C ILE A 253 1.90 17.88 16.04
N THR A 254 2.55 18.22 14.94
CA THR A 254 4.00 18.13 14.78
C THR A 254 4.71 19.39 15.32
N PRO A 255 5.64 19.29 16.29
CA PRO A 255 6.42 20.45 16.73
C PRO A 255 7.18 21.13 15.59
N GLY A 256 7.30 22.46 15.66
CA GLY A 256 7.96 23.29 14.64
C GLY A 256 7.10 23.58 13.39
N LEU A 257 6.35 22.60 12.90
CA LEU A 257 5.49 22.73 11.72
C LEU A 257 4.28 23.64 12.00
N LYS A 258 4.02 24.61 11.13
CA LYS A 258 2.94 25.60 11.26
C LYS A 258 2.19 25.83 9.95
N TYR A 259 2.89 25.84 8.83
CA TYR A 259 2.30 26.17 7.53
C TYR A 259 2.43 25.03 6.53
N LEU A 260 1.38 24.82 5.75
CA LEU A 260 1.42 24.07 4.50
C LEU A 260 1.29 25.10 3.39
N ILE A 261 2.23 25.14 2.43
CA ILE A 261 2.23 26.12 1.35
C ILE A 261 2.29 25.41 -0.02
N ARG A 262 1.61 25.99 -1.02
CA ARG A 262 1.52 25.44 -2.38
C ARG A 262 2.20 26.40 -3.34
N ARG A 263 3.34 26.03 -3.90
CA ARG A 263 4.01 26.83 -4.94
C ARG A 263 3.15 26.82 -6.21
N ALA A 264 3.07 27.97 -6.89
CA ALA A 264 2.50 28.06 -8.22
C ALA A 264 3.31 27.22 -9.24
N PRO A 265 2.70 26.69 -10.32
CA PRO A 265 3.41 25.84 -11.27
C PRO A 265 4.64 26.53 -11.89
N ASP A 266 5.83 25.98 -11.63
CA ASP A 266 7.12 26.52 -12.09
C ASP A 266 7.96 25.38 -12.70
N PRO A 267 8.38 25.47 -13.99
CA PRO A 267 9.14 24.42 -14.67
C PRO A 267 10.62 24.37 -14.24
N PHE A 268 11.14 25.38 -13.55
CA PHE A 268 12.53 25.42 -13.07
C PHE A 268 12.69 24.77 -11.69
N VAL A 269 11.60 24.64 -10.92
CA VAL A 269 11.59 23.98 -9.61
C VAL A 269 11.56 22.46 -9.81
N LYS A 270 12.62 21.79 -9.37
CA LYS A 270 12.87 20.36 -9.65
C LYS A 270 12.32 19.38 -8.61
N TYR A 271 11.91 19.85 -7.44
CA TYR A 271 11.41 19.02 -6.35
C TYR A 271 9.87 18.93 -6.35
N ALA A 272 9.34 17.83 -5.82
CA ALA A 272 7.90 17.61 -5.66
C ALA A 272 7.36 18.36 -4.43
N ALA A 273 8.08 18.26 -3.30
CA ALA A 273 7.83 19.02 -2.09
C ALA A 273 9.17 19.39 -1.41
N ARG A 274 9.10 20.13 -0.29
CA ARG A 274 10.24 20.45 0.57
C ARG A 274 9.80 20.92 1.96
N ALA A 275 10.31 20.27 3.00
CA ALA A 275 10.31 20.76 4.36
C ALA A 275 11.32 21.91 4.52
N ASN A 276 10.86 23.01 5.11
CA ASN A 276 11.70 24.09 5.60
C ASN A 276 11.51 24.19 7.12
N THR A 277 12.13 23.24 7.83
CA THR A 277 11.96 23.02 9.27
C THR A 277 12.22 24.29 10.07
N GLY A 278 13.39 24.91 9.87
CA GLY A 278 13.80 26.15 10.51
C GLY A 278 12.87 27.36 10.27
N LYS A 279 12.06 27.36 9.20
CA LYS A 279 11.02 28.38 8.95
C LYS A 279 9.59 27.93 9.29
N GLY A 280 9.39 26.66 9.67
CA GLY A 280 8.11 26.13 10.14
C GLY A 280 7.10 25.75 9.06
N PHE A 281 7.53 25.43 7.83
CA PHE A 281 6.61 25.08 6.74
C PHE A 281 7.03 23.86 5.91
N ILE A 282 6.04 23.19 5.29
CA ILE A 282 6.26 22.30 4.15
C ILE A 282 5.69 22.96 2.90
N GLU A 283 6.50 23.03 1.84
CA GLU A 283 6.08 23.46 0.52
C GLU A 283 5.77 22.26 -0.37
N PHE A 284 4.67 22.31 -1.12
CA PHE A 284 4.37 21.37 -2.20
C PHE A 284 4.31 22.08 -3.55
N THR A 285 4.80 21.44 -4.59
CA THR A 285 4.73 21.93 -5.98
C THR A 285 3.63 21.20 -6.77
N ASP A 286 3.48 21.56 -8.04
CA ASP A 286 2.60 20.86 -8.99
C ASP A 286 3.01 19.39 -9.22
N LYS A 287 4.29 19.06 -8.98
CA LYS A 287 4.86 17.74 -9.28
C LYS A 287 4.53 16.68 -8.23
N ALA A 288 4.18 17.08 -7.00
CA ALA A 288 3.69 16.15 -5.96
C ALA A 288 2.30 15.57 -6.26
N PHE A 289 1.49 16.26 -7.08
CA PHE A 289 0.07 15.98 -7.27
C PHE A 289 -0.33 15.71 -8.74
N ILE A 290 0.65 15.56 -9.64
CA ILE A 290 0.43 15.57 -11.08
C ILE A 290 -0.47 14.40 -11.57
N ASP A 291 -0.39 13.25 -10.89
CA ASP A 291 -1.20 12.05 -11.11
C ASP A 291 -2.31 11.87 -10.03
N GLY A 292 -2.63 12.94 -9.28
CA GLY A 292 -3.52 12.90 -8.12
C GLY A 292 -2.85 12.37 -6.85
N ILE A 293 -3.64 11.88 -5.88
CA ILE A 293 -3.12 11.36 -4.60
C ILE A 293 -2.67 9.89 -4.74
N THR A 294 -1.55 9.72 -5.44
CA THR A 294 -0.91 8.41 -5.67
C THR A 294 -0.17 7.89 -4.43
N HIS A 295 0.32 6.64 -4.48
CA HIS A 295 1.25 6.11 -3.48
C HIS A 295 2.52 6.97 -3.32
N GLU A 296 3.04 7.51 -4.42
CA GLU A 296 4.22 8.39 -4.38
C GLU A 296 3.90 9.74 -3.70
N THR A 297 2.74 10.32 -4.02
CA THR A 297 2.23 11.51 -3.34
C THR A 297 2.06 11.28 -1.83
N GLN A 298 1.50 10.13 -1.45
CA GLN A 298 1.32 9.71 -0.06
C GLN A 298 2.68 9.60 0.66
N ARG A 299 3.64 8.92 0.03
CA ARG A 299 5.02 8.77 0.50
C ARG A 299 5.69 10.13 0.73
N ILE A 300 5.61 11.04 -0.24
CA ILE A 300 6.18 12.40 -0.16
C ILE A 300 5.60 13.16 1.04
N ILE A 301 4.27 13.22 1.19
CA ILE A 301 3.62 13.94 2.30
C ILE A 301 4.12 13.46 3.67
N LEU A 302 4.29 12.15 3.83
CA LEU A 302 4.77 11.54 5.08
C LEU A 302 6.24 11.82 5.34
N HIS A 303 7.08 11.74 4.30
CA HIS A 303 8.51 12.04 4.32
C HIS A 303 8.79 13.50 4.74
N GLU A 304 8.11 14.47 4.11
CA GLU A 304 8.29 15.88 4.46
C GLU A 304 7.89 16.21 5.91
N LYS A 305 6.86 15.52 6.43
CA LYS A 305 6.47 15.60 7.85
C LYS A 305 7.51 14.95 8.78
N ALA A 306 8.21 13.91 8.33
CA ALA A 306 9.21 13.21 9.15
C ALA A 306 10.45 14.07 9.44
N HIS A 307 10.86 14.98 8.56
CA HIS A 307 11.94 15.94 8.85
C HIS A 307 11.65 16.84 10.06
N PHE A 308 10.39 17.20 10.29
CA PHE A 308 10.00 17.95 11.49
C PHE A 308 10.02 17.08 12.75
N LEU A 309 9.78 15.77 12.63
CA LEU A 309 10.00 14.84 13.74
C LEU A 309 11.49 14.72 14.05
N TRP A 310 12.36 14.65 13.04
CA TRP A 310 13.82 14.68 13.21
C TRP A 310 14.30 15.95 13.91
N ASP A 311 13.94 17.14 13.42
CA ASP A 311 14.47 18.39 13.98
C ASP A 311 13.86 18.78 15.35
N TYR A 312 12.60 18.39 15.63
CA TYR A 312 11.86 18.92 16.80
C TYR A 312 11.24 17.88 17.76
N LEU A 313 11.26 16.58 17.44
CA LEU A 313 10.71 15.53 18.31
C LEU A 313 11.73 14.47 18.74
N PHE A 314 12.64 14.08 17.84
CA PHE A 314 13.65 13.05 18.12
C PHE A 314 14.81 13.64 18.93
N ASP A 315 15.18 12.97 20.01
CA ASP A 315 16.38 13.31 20.77
C ASP A 315 17.67 12.82 20.10
N GLU A 316 18.80 13.37 20.53
CA GLU A 316 20.11 13.06 19.95
C GLU A 316 20.55 11.61 20.18
N HIS A 317 19.98 10.88 21.14
CA HIS A 317 20.26 9.46 21.34
C HIS A 317 19.54 8.61 20.30
N LEU A 318 18.25 8.89 20.02
CA LEU A 318 17.52 8.24 18.94
C LEU A 318 18.17 8.52 17.57
N LYS A 319 18.64 9.75 17.33
CA LYS A 319 19.41 10.09 16.11
C LYS A 319 20.74 9.35 16.05
N THR A 320 21.51 9.31 17.13
CA THR A 320 22.80 8.58 17.19
C THR A 320 22.60 7.11 16.91
N ASP A 321 21.61 6.47 17.54
CA ASP A 321 21.35 5.04 17.35
C ASP A 321 20.86 4.71 15.93
N TRP A 322 20.19 5.65 15.26
CA TRP A 322 19.84 5.54 13.83
C TRP A 322 21.06 5.73 12.90
N ILE A 323 21.93 6.68 13.22
CA ILE A 323 23.21 6.91 12.53
C ILE A 323 24.08 5.66 12.62
N GLU A 324 24.24 5.07 13.81
CA GLU A 324 24.98 3.82 14.02
C GLU A 324 24.32 2.64 13.27
N LEU A 325 22.99 2.51 13.32
CA LEU A 325 22.25 1.46 12.61
C LEU A 325 22.38 1.54 11.07
N GLY A 326 22.44 2.75 10.51
CA GLY A 326 22.68 2.95 9.07
C GLY A 326 24.15 2.93 8.67
N GLU A 327 25.08 2.61 9.58
CA GLU A 327 26.54 2.76 9.43
C GLU A 327 26.98 4.14 8.89
N TRP A 328 26.26 5.19 9.28
CA TRP A 328 26.48 6.55 8.81
C TRP A 328 27.66 7.23 9.52
N PHE A 329 28.49 7.92 8.73
CA PHE A 329 29.58 8.76 9.20
C PHE A 329 29.66 10.05 8.37
N TYR A 330 30.27 11.09 8.92
CA TYR A 330 30.53 12.35 8.22
C TYR A 330 32.00 12.40 7.80
N ASP A 331 32.28 12.54 6.49
CA ASP A 331 33.65 12.47 5.95
C ASP A 331 34.45 13.78 6.06
N GLY A 332 33.77 14.87 6.43
CA GLY A 332 34.31 16.23 6.51
C GLY A 332 33.63 17.20 5.53
N GLU A 333 33.07 16.68 4.43
CA GLU A 333 32.32 17.46 3.43
C GLU A 333 30.84 17.04 3.40
N ARG A 334 30.53 15.76 3.60
CA ARG A 334 29.16 15.21 3.55
C ARG A 334 28.97 13.97 4.44
N TRP A 335 27.72 13.53 4.53
CA TRP A 335 27.39 12.21 5.08
C TRP A 335 27.71 11.10 4.07
N MET A 336 28.14 9.96 4.59
CA MET A 336 28.54 8.75 3.90
C MET A 336 28.14 7.55 4.74
N THR A 337 27.96 6.38 4.13
CA THR A 337 27.69 5.11 4.84
C THR A 337 28.52 3.97 4.26
N THR A 338 28.94 3.03 5.09
CA THR A 338 29.53 1.75 4.64
C THR A 338 28.48 0.69 4.31
N ASN A 339 27.24 0.86 4.78
CA ASN A 339 26.11 0.02 4.42
C ASN A 339 25.64 0.39 3.00
N GLN A 340 25.34 -0.61 2.16
CA GLN A 340 25.04 -0.40 0.73
C GLN A 340 23.73 -1.09 0.30
N THR A 341 22.97 -1.69 1.22
CA THR A 341 21.84 -2.57 0.87
C THR A 341 20.61 -2.36 1.74
N GLU A 342 20.76 -1.81 2.95
CA GLU A 342 19.70 -1.70 3.95
C GLU A 342 18.97 -0.35 3.91
N PHE A 343 18.62 0.07 2.69
CA PHE A 343 17.94 1.33 2.40
C PHE A 343 16.70 1.10 1.53
N VAL A 344 15.69 1.97 1.69
CA VAL A 344 14.40 1.86 1.02
C VAL A 344 14.36 2.49 -0.37
N SER A 345 15.32 3.37 -0.68
CA SER A 345 15.48 4.07 -1.94
C SER A 345 16.93 4.55 -2.11
N ASP A 346 17.34 4.81 -3.34
CA ASP A 346 18.62 5.43 -3.70
C ASP A 346 18.79 6.79 -2.97
N TYR A 347 17.67 7.50 -2.75
CA TYR A 347 17.62 8.78 -2.05
C TYR A 347 17.90 8.64 -0.55
N ALA A 348 17.31 7.63 0.11
CA ALA A 348 17.60 7.28 1.50
C ALA A 348 19.08 6.95 1.73
N HIS A 349 19.76 6.39 0.72
CA HIS A 349 21.19 6.04 0.78
C HIS A 349 22.13 7.18 0.39
N GLY A 350 21.75 8.00 -0.59
CA GLY A 350 22.66 8.92 -1.27
C GLY A 350 22.91 10.26 -0.56
N GLU A 351 22.05 10.66 0.37
CA GLU A 351 22.05 12.01 0.94
C GLU A 351 22.59 12.07 2.38
N ASN A 352 21.79 11.70 3.39
CA ASN A 352 22.14 11.81 4.81
C ASN A 352 21.17 11.05 5.76
N PRO A 353 21.47 10.90 7.06
CA PRO A 353 20.64 10.14 8.02
C PRO A 353 19.21 10.64 8.23
N ASN A 354 18.94 11.94 8.02
CA ASN A 354 17.58 12.51 8.13
C ASN A 354 16.72 12.06 6.94
N GLU A 355 17.27 12.06 5.72
CA GLU A 355 16.59 11.53 4.52
C GLU A 355 16.32 10.02 4.67
N ASP A 356 17.31 9.25 5.15
CA ASP A 356 17.16 7.83 5.47
C ASP A 356 16.00 7.57 6.44
N MET A 357 15.92 8.36 7.52
CA MET A 357 14.82 8.28 8.49
C MET A 357 13.49 8.69 7.87
N ALA A 358 13.44 9.78 7.11
CA ALA A 358 12.21 10.32 6.53
C ALA A 358 11.62 9.42 5.44
N GLU A 359 12.46 8.92 4.52
CA GLU A 359 12.11 7.87 3.57
C GLU A 359 11.63 6.60 4.29
N SER A 360 12.39 6.12 5.28
CA SER A 360 12.05 4.88 5.99
C SER A 360 10.74 5.00 6.77
N ILE A 361 10.47 6.14 7.42
CA ILE A 361 9.20 6.43 8.09
C ILE A 361 8.04 6.45 7.09
N ALA A 362 8.19 7.10 5.93
CA ALA A 362 7.17 7.10 4.90
C ALA A 362 6.86 5.68 4.41
N TYR A 363 7.89 4.91 4.05
CA TYR A 363 7.72 3.51 3.62
C TYR A 363 7.16 2.60 4.72
N TYR A 364 7.50 2.81 6.00
CA TYR A 364 6.92 2.07 7.13
C TYR A 364 5.38 2.17 7.15
N ILE A 365 4.83 3.32 6.75
CA ILE A 365 3.38 3.57 6.70
C ILE A 365 2.77 3.06 5.38
N VAL A 366 3.31 3.43 4.20
CA VAL A 366 2.63 3.18 2.91
C VAL A 366 3.00 1.85 2.22
N THR A 367 4.15 1.26 2.53
CA THR A 367 4.52 -0.09 2.07
C THR A 367 5.48 -0.73 3.09
N PRO A 368 4.99 -1.11 4.28
CA PRO A 368 5.82 -1.62 5.38
C PRO A 368 6.75 -2.75 4.95
N ASP A 369 6.29 -3.62 4.05
CA ASP A 369 7.06 -4.77 3.57
C ASP A 369 8.25 -4.40 2.69
N LYS A 370 8.27 -3.21 2.05
CA LYS A 370 9.46 -2.72 1.33
C LYS A 370 10.59 -2.38 2.30
N LEU A 371 10.27 -1.72 3.42
CA LEU A 371 11.25 -1.46 4.48
C LEU A 371 11.64 -2.77 5.17
N ARG A 372 10.67 -3.60 5.58
CA ARG A 372 10.92 -4.88 6.27
C ARG A 372 11.81 -5.84 5.45
N SER A 373 11.67 -5.86 4.13
CA SER A 373 12.49 -6.71 3.24
C SER A 373 13.88 -6.13 2.91
N ARG A 374 14.11 -4.82 3.11
CA ARG A 374 15.41 -4.18 2.90
C ARG A 374 16.22 -4.05 4.19
N SER A 375 15.58 -3.76 5.31
CA SER A 375 16.21 -3.73 6.64
C SER A 375 15.19 -4.08 7.73
N PRO A 376 15.16 -5.34 8.20
CA PRO A 376 14.37 -5.73 9.37
C PRO A 376 14.72 -4.89 10.60
N ALA A 377 15.99 -4.55 10.79
CA ALA A 377 16.46 -3.76 11.93
C ALA A 377 15.93 -2.31 11.90
N LYS A 378 15.96 -1.62 10.74
CA LYS A 378 15.31 -0.29 10.62
C LYS A 378 13.79 -0.36 10.74
N TYR A 379 13.16 -1.44 10.24
CA TYR A 379 11.73 -1.69 10.43
C TYR A 379 11.37 -1.81 11.93
N GLU A 380 12.10 -2.62 12.69
CA GLU A 380 11.91 -2.78 14.13
C GLU A 380 12.27 -1.51 14.91
N PHE A 381 13.29 -0.76 14.50
CA PHE A 381 13.64 0.53 15.10
C PHE A 381 12.48 1.52 14.99
N ILE A 382 11.94 1.72 13.78
CA ILE A 382 10.82 2.63 13.54
C ILE A 382 9.56 2.14 14.26
N GLN A 383 9.23 0.85 14.18
CA GLN A 383 8.11 0.25 14.91
C GLN A 383 8.17 0.58 16.41
N ASN A 384 9.29 0.24 17.06
CA ASN A 384 9.37 0.19 18.51
C ASN A 384 9.73 1.54 19.14
N ARG A 385 10.52 2.38 18.46
CA ARG A 385 11.05 3.64 19.02
C ARG A 385 10.37 4.90 18.47
N VAL A 386 9.89 4.88 17.23
CA VAL A 386 9.19 6.02 16.60
C VAL A 386 7.68 5.82 16.67
N MET A 387 7.17 4.73 16.12
CA MET A 387 5.72 4.48 15.96
C MET A 387 5.04 3.90 17.21
N HIS A 388 5.78 3.78 18.33
CA HIS A 388 5.29 3.30 19.63
C HIS A 388 4.53 1.95 19.57
N GLY A 389 4.94 1.04 18.69
CA GLY A 389 4.28 -0.26 18.47
C GLY A 389 3.07 -0.22 17.53
N THR A 390 2.85 0.87 16.80
CA THR A 390 1.83 0.93 15.73
C THR A 390 2.31 0.15 14.51
N HIS A 391 1.56 -0.87 14.10
CA HIS A 391 1.86 -1.68 12.91
C HIS A 391 0.93 -1.31 11.75
N TYR A 392 1.49 -1.20 10.54
CA TYR A 392 0.74 -1.11 9.28
C TYR A 392 0.82 -2.45 8.53
N ILE A 393 -0.21 -2.79 7.75
CA ILE A 393 -0.30 -4.05 6.99
C ILE A 393 -0.64 -3.73 5.53
N SER A 394 0.13 -4.30 4.59
CA SER A 394 -0.16 -4.24 3.16
C SER A 394 -1.31 -5.21 2.82
N THR A 395 -2.53 -4.70 2.60
CA THR A 395 -3.68 -5.53 2.21
C THR A 395 -4.04 -5.30 0.73
N ILE A 396 -4.12 -6.37 -0.06
CA ILE A 396 -4.65 -6.33 -1.43
C ILE A 396 -6.18 -6.37 -1.35
N ARG A 397 -6.86 -5.53 -2.14
CA ARG A 397 -8.34 -5.56 -2.26
C ARG A 397 -8.81 -6.89 -2.82
N GLU A 398 -9.74 -7.55 -2.13
CA GLU A 398 -10.30 -8.85 -2.55
C GLU A 398 -10.99 -8.77 -3.91
N ASP A 399 -11.67 -7.67 -4.24
CA ASP A 399 -12.33 -7.46 -5.55
C ASP A 399 -11.34 -7.24 -6.73
N LEU A 400 -10.06 -7.03 -6.42
CA LEU A 400 -8.96 -7.03 -7.39
C LEU A 400 -8.18 -8.35 -7.40
N THR A 401 -8.53 -9.31 -6.54
CA THR A 401 -8.05 -10.69 -6.61
C THR A 401 -8.98 -11.53 -7.49
N PHE A 402 -8.43 -12.60 -8.09
CA PHE A 402 -9.23 -13.57 -8.85
C PHE A 402 -8.86 -14.98 -8.42
N VAL A 403 -9.85 -15.74 -7.97
CA VAL A 403 -9.67 -17.17 -7.69
C VAL A 403 -9.61 -17.91 -9.03
N VAL A 404 -8.44 -18.47 -9.36
CA VAL A 404 -8.28 -19.37 -10.51
C VAL A 404 -8.85 -20.74 -10.12
N TYR A 405 -10.16 -20.91 -10.31
CA TYR A 405 -10.82 -22.19 -10.09
C TYR A 405 -10.23 -23.26 -11.03
N ASN A 406 -9.63 -24.31 -10.46
CA ASN A 406 -9.41 -25.54 -11.22
C ASN A 406 -10.78 -26.16 -11.50
N LEU A 407 -11.22 -26.09 -12.76
CA LEU A 407 -12.52 -26.60 -13.20
C LEU A 407 -12.61 -28.14 -13.23
N TYR A 408 -11.48 -28.84 -13.02
CA TYR A 408 -11.40 -30.30 -12.94
C TYR A 408 -10.40 -30.71 -11.84
N PRO A 409 -10.77 -30.63 -10.54
CA PRO A 409 -9.87 -31.02 -9.45
C PRO A 409 -9.45 -32.49 -9.52
N ASP A 410 -10.31 -33.36 -10.06
CA ASP A 410 -10.03 -34.79 -10.28
C ASP A 410 -9.14 -35.08 -11.51
N TYR A 411 -8.67 -34.05 -12.24
CA TYR A 411 -7.97 -34.22 -13.53
C TYR A 411 -6.65 -33.44 -13.58
N VAL A 412 -5.58 -34.09 -13.11
CA VAL A 412 -4.21 -33.54 -13.12
C VAL A 412 -3.69 -33.45 -14.55
N TYR A 413 -3.65 -32.24 -15.11
CA TYR A 413 -3.41 -32.07 -16.55
C TYR A 413 -1.96 -32.49 -16.89
N PRO A 414 -1.73 -33.45 -17.81
CA PRO A 414 -0.38 -33.91 -18.13
C PRO A 414 0.47 -32.73 -18.61
N GLY A 415 1.60 -32.51 -17.94
CA GLY A 415 2.43 -31.31 -18.11
C GLY A 415 2.37 -30.27 -16.99
N GLU A 416 1.52 -30.45 -15.97
CA GLU A 416 1.61 -29.72 -14.70
C GLU A 416 3.01 -29.90 -14.08
N VAL A 417 3.54 -28.87 -13.40
CA VAL A 417 4.86 -28.92 -12.76
C VAL A 417 4.71 -29.39 -11.31
N VAL A 418 5.31 -30.53 -10.98
CA VAL A 418 5.20 -31.17 -9.64
C VAL A 418 6.47 -31.04 -8.79
N ARG A 419 7.61 -30.69 -9.42
CA ARG A 419 8.88 -30.38 -8.72
C ARG A 419 9.68 -29.37 -9.52
N VAL A 420 10.30 -28.41 -8.83
CA VAL A 420 11.31 -27.51 -9.39
C VAL A 420 12.53 -27.50 -8.49
N ASP A 421 13.65 -28.01 -9.00
CA ASP A 421 14.93 -27.95 -8.31
C ASP A 421 15.83 -26.92 -9.00
N VAL A 422 16.20 -25.85 -8.27
CA VAL A 422 17.18 -24.87 -8.74
C VAL A 422 18.47 -25.06 -7.97
N THR A 423 19.58 -25.31 -8.67
CA THR A 423 20.90 -25.53 -8.10
C THR A 423 21.88 -24.48 -8.61
N VAL A 424 22.43 -23.64 -7.73
CA VAL A 424 23.41 -22.60 -8.09
C VAL A 424 24.79 -23.01 -7.57
N LYS A 425 25.81 -22.98 -8.43
CA LYS A 425 27.20 -23.30 -8.09
C LYS A 425 28.18 -22.19 -8.44
N GLY A 426 29.19 -21.98 -7.60
CA GLY A 426 30.27 -21.02 -7.83
C GLY A 426 30.74 -20.32 -6.55
N ASP A 427 31.91 -19.69 -6.66
CA ASP A 427 32.59 -18.97 -5.57
C ASP A 427 31.69 -17.95 -4.85
N SER A 428 31.68 -18.06 -3.51
CA SER A 428 30.96 -17.18 -2.59
C SER A 428 31.63 -15.81 -2.40
N GLU A 429 32.93 -15.66 -2.67
CA GLU A 429 33.62 -14.36 -2.64
C GLU A 429 33.31 -13.46 -3.86
N GLY A 430 32.47 -13.93 -4.78
CA GLY A 430 31.98 -13.13 -5.90
C GLY A 430 33.01 -12.87 -7.01
N LYS A 431 34.06 -13.69 -7.13
CA LYS A 431 35.11 -13.55 -8.15
C LYS A 431 35.00 -14.59 -9.28
N GLY A 432 33.77 -14.94 -9.67
CA GLY A 432 33.53 -15.90 -10.75
C GLY A 432 32.14 -15.81 -11.39
N SER A 433 31.98 -16.44 -12.55
CA SER A 433 30.68 -16.62 -13.21
C SER A 433 29.94 -17.78 -12.55
N LYS A 434 28.77 -17.53 -11.94
CA LYS A 434 27.98 -18.54 -11.22
C LYS A 434 27.24 -19.44 -12.22
N GLN A 435 27.25 -20.76 -12.03
CA GLN A 435 26.50 -21.70 -12.85
C GLN A 435 25.14 -21.99 -12.21
N VAL A 436 24.07 -21.55 -12.87
CA VAL A 436 22.70 -21.93 -12.51
C VAL A 436 22.34 -23.19 -13.30
N THR A 437 21.91 -24.23 -12.60
CA THR A 437 21.27 -25.43 -13.14
C THR A 437 19.84 -25.46 -12.65
N VAL A 438 18.90 -25.79 -13.53
CA VAL A 438 17.49 -25.97 -13.19
C VAL A 438 17.05 -27.32 -13.66
N GLU A 439 16.33 -28.04 -12.82
CA GLU A 439 15.56 -29.22 -13.15
C GLU A 439 14.08 -28.96 -12.84
N ILE A 440 13.20 -29.44 -13.71
CA ILE A 440 11.75 -29.42 -13.52
C ILE A 440 11.24 -30.83 -13.81
N GLU A 441 10.33 -31.31 -12.98
CA GLU A 441 9.57 -32.52 -13.24
C GLU A 441 8.11 -32.18 -13.52
N THR A 442 7.58 -32.73 -14.61
CA THR A 442 6.16 -32.62 -14.96
C THR A 442 5.37 -33.85 -14.52
N HIS A 443 4.12 -33.66 -14.11
CA HIS A 443 3.16 -34.75 -14.00
C HIS A 443 2.94 -35.42 -15.36
N THR A 444 2.88 -36.76 -15.36
CA THR A 444 2.63 -37.59 -16.54
C THR A 444 1.82 -38.82 -16.12
N GLU A 445 0.64 -39.02 -16.69
CA GLU A 445 -0.21 -40.17 -16.35
C GLU A 445 0.33 -41.48 -16.96
N ASN A 446 1.07 -41.41 -18.06
CA ASN A 446 1.58 -42.58 -18.80
C ASN A 446 2.81 -42.25 -19.68
N GLU A 447 3.47 -43.27 -20.23
CA GLU A 447 4.70 -43.14 -21.03
C GLU A 447 4.55 -42.34 -22.35
N LEU A 448 3.34 -42.04 -22.81
CA LEU A 448 3.09 -41.24 -24.01
C LEU A 448 2.98 -39.73 -23.71
N ASP A 449 2.82 -39.35 -22.44
CA ASP A 449 2.93 -37.97 -21.99
C ASP A 449 4.39 -37.68 -21.65
N TYR A 450 5.00 -36.74 -22.36
CA TYR A 450 6.39 -36.36 -22.10
C TYR A 450 6.64 -34.90 -22.45
N SER A 451 7.51 -34.27 -21.67
CA SER A 451 8.08 -33.00 -22.04
C SER A 451 8.91 -33.16 -23.34
N ILE A 452 8.98 -32.13 -24.19
CA ILE A 452 9.89 -32.12 -25.36
C ILE A 452 10.96 -31.03 -25.28
N GLY A 453 10.96 -30.27 -24.19
CA GLY A 453 11.87 -29.18 -23.91
C GLY A 453 11.15 -28.02 -23.23
N GLY A 454 11.92 -27.08 -22.70
CA GLY A 454 11.36 -25.87 -22.13
C GLY A 454 12.39 -24.75 -22.06
N SER A 455 11.99 -23.63 -21.50
CA SER A 455 12.91 -22.58 -21.10
C SER A 455 12.41 -21.86 -19.87
N VAL A 456 13.28 -21.73 -18.88
CA VAL A 456 13.05 -20.85 -17.73
C VAL A 456 13.68 -19.52 -18.08
N VAL A 457 12.86 -18.46 -18.12
CA VAL A 457 13.33 -17.10 -18.29
C VAL A 457 13.49 -16.51 -16.89
N PHE A 458 14.73 -16.41 -16.43
CA PHE A 458 15.03 -15.69 -15.20
C PHE A 458 15.11 -14.20 -15.52
N ARG A 459 14.25 -13.41 -14.87
CA ARG A 459 14.50 -11.98 -14.68
C ARG A 459 15.60 -11.84 -13.62
N LEU A 460 16.67 -11.13 -13.96
CA LEU A 460 17.56 -10.52 -12.97
C LEU A 460 17.01 -9.13 -12.66
N LEU A 461 16.76 -8.87 -11.37
CA LEU A 461 16.70 -7.50 -10.86
C LEU A 461 18.03 -7.22 -10.18
N ASP A 462 18.74 -6.19 -10.66
CA ASP A 462 19.82 -5.59 -9.90
C ASP A 462 19.25 -4.74 -8.75
N GLY A 463 20.05 -4.49 -7.71
CA GLY A 463 19.55 -3.95 -6.43
C GLY A 463 18.89 -2.57 -6.54
N ASP A 464 19.42 -1.74 -7.47
CA ASP A 464 19.29 -0.28 -7.51
C ASP A 464 18.65 0.26 -8.81
N GLN A 465 18.17 -0.60 -9.73
CA GLN A 465 17.63 -0.13 -11.04
C GLN A 465 16.34 -0.84 -11.44
N GLN A 466 15.21 -0.16 -11.23
CA GLN A 466 13.88 -0.73 -11.49
C GLN A 466 13.45 -0.71 -12.97
N ASP A 467 14.20 -0.03 -13.85
CA ASP A 467 13.74 0.35 -15.20
C ASP A 467 14.39 -0.44 -16.37
N ARG A 468 15.34 -1.36 -16.09
CA ARG A 468 15.96 -2.25 -17.10
C ARG A 468 16.19 -3.67 -16.58
N PRO A 469 15.13 -4.50 -16.46
CA PRO A 469 15.28 -5.92 -16.11
C PRO A 469 16.06 -6.67 -17.19
N ASP A 470 17.22 -7.21 -16.84
CA ASP A 470 17.99 -8.10 -17.71
C ASP A 470 17.47 -9.54 -17.60
N TYR A 471 17.48 -10.30 -18.70
CA TYR A 471 16.83 -11.61 -18.76
C TYR A 471 17.78 -12.72 -19.22
N PHE A 472 18.01 -13.72 -18.37
CA PHE A 472 18.74 -14.93 -18.78
C PHE A 472 17.80 -16.13 -18.97
N VAL A 473 17.66 -16.54 -20.23
CA VAL A 473 16.95 -17.78 -20.59
C VAL A 473 17.86 -18.99 -20.36
N VAL A 474 17.45 -19.90 -19.47
CA VAL A 474 17.97 -21.27 -19.35
C VAL A 474 17.10 -22.17 -20.21
N ARG A 475 17.66 -22.78 -21.27
CA ARG A 475 16.94 -23.75 -22.11
C ARG A 475 17.02 -25.14 -21.48
N LEU A 476 15.87 -25.68 -21.10
CA LEU A 476 15.76 -27.03 -20.56
C LEU A 476 15.65 -28.06 -21.69
N ARG A 477 16.27 -29.22 -21.48
CA ARG A 477 16.21 -30.39 -22.36
C ARG A 477 15.88 -31.63 -21.52
N LEU A 478 15.45 -32.69 -22.19
CA LEU A 478 15.13 -33.95 -21.53
C LEU A 478 16.35 -34.55 -20.85
N VAL A 479 16.17 -34.99 -19.60
CA VAL A 479 17.12 -35.84 -18.89
C VAL A 479 16.89 -37.29 -19.32
N GLY A 480 17.94 -37.94 -19.83
CA GLY A 480 17.90 -39.35 -20.22
C GLY A 480 17.41 -39.59 -21.65
N SER A 481 16.20 -40.13 -21.79
CA SER A 481 15.70 -40.74 -23.03
C SER A 481 15.11 -39.72 -24.03
N LYS A 482 14.65 -40.20 -25.20
CA LYS A 482 13.88 -39.38 -26.16
C LYS A 482 12.51 -38.92 -25.63
N GLN A 483 12.05 -39.55 -24.56
CA GLN A 483 10.85 -39.21 -23.78
C GLN A 483 11.28 -39.16 -22.31
N SER A 484 10.88 -38.10 -21.60
CA SER A 484 11.16 -37.89 -20.17
C SER A 484 10.21 -36.84 -19.61
N ASN A 485 9.80 -37.00 -18.35
CA ASN A 485 9.07 -35.99 -17.59
C ASN A 485 10.03 -34.99 -16.91
N ILE A 486 11.33 -35.32 -16.84
CA ILE A 486 12.36 -34.47 -16.23
C ILE A 486 13.07 -33.61 -17.30
N LEU A 487 12.99 -32.30 -17.13
CA LEU A 487 13.60 -31.26 -17.95
C LEU A 487 14.72 -30.55 -17.18
N ARG A 488 15.99 -30.72 -17.61
CA ARG A 488 17.15 -30.03 -17.02
C ARG A 488 17.83 -29.10 -18.03
N GLY A 489 18.31 -27.95 -17.55
CA GLY A 489 19.14 -27.03 -18.30
C GLY A 489 20.08 -26.26 -17.40
N ASN A 490 21.17 -25.73 -17.95
CA ASN A 490 22.11 -24.90 -17.21
C ASN A 490 22.54 -23.67 -18.00
N LYS A 491 23.01 -22.64 -17.29
CA LYS A 491 23.61 -21.44 -17.86
C LYS A 491 24.60 -20.82 -16.88
N TYR A 492 25.69 -20.27 -17.40
CA TYR A 492 26.58 -19.41 -16.64
C TYR A 492 26.01 -17.99 -16.61
N VAL A 493 25.82 -17.46 -15.40
CA VAL A 493 25.58 -16.05 -15.12
C VAL A 493 26.95 -15.36 -15.09
N PRO A 494 27.21 -14.36 -15.96
CA PRO A 494 28.50 -13.68 -16.01
C PRO A 494 28.94 -13.06 -14.68
N SER A 495 30.25 -13.00 -14.45
CA SER A 495 30.85 -12.46 -13.22
C SER A 495 30.54 -10.99 -12.90
N TYR A 496 30.00 -10.20 -13.83
CA TYR A 496 29.54 -8.85 -13.52
C TYR A 496 28.21 -8.83 -12.75
N TYR A 497 27.42 -9.93 -12.77
CA TYR A 497 26.30 -10.16 -11.86
C TYR A 497 26.71 -10.98 -10.61
N ALA A 498 27.99 -10.97 -10.22
CA ALA A 498 28.44 -11.76 -9.07
C ALA A 498 28.23 -11.06 -7.71
N LYS A 499 28.02 -9.74 -7.71
CA LYS A 499 27.91 -8.86 -6.53
C LYS A 499 26.54 -8.18 -6.47
N GLY A 500 25.71 -8.56 -5.49
CA GLY A 500 24.39 -7.96 -5.27
C GLY A 500 23.36 -9.00 -4.83
N HIS A 501 22.23 -8.53 -4.30
CA HIS A 501 21.08 -9.36 -3.93
C HIS A 501 20.09 -9.44 -5.10
N TYR A 502 20.28 -10.44 -5.97
CA TYR A 502 19.43 -10.63 -7.15
C TYR A 502 18.16 -11.41 -6.82
N VAL A 503 17.01 -10.75 -6.86
CA VAL A 503 15.70 -11.44 -6.79
C VAL A 503 15.39 -12.03 -8.16
N THR A 504 15.40 -13.36 -8.25
CA THR A 504 15.09 -14.05 -9.50
C THR A 504 13.61 -14.43 -9.60
N TYR A 505 12.95 -13.92 -10.64
CA TYR A 505 11.60 -14.34 -11.03
C TYR A 505 11.72 -15.34 -12.21
N PRO A 506 11.47 -16.64 -11.98
CA PRO A 506 11.52 -17.65 -13.03
C PRO A 506 10.16 -17.71 -13.76
N HIS A 507 10.11 -17.19 -14.99
CA HIS A 507 8.97 -17.43 -15.87
C HIS A 507 9.17 -18.75 -16.64
N PHE A 508 8.29 -19.72 -16.39
CA PHE A 508 8.41 -21.08 -16.92
C PHE A 508 7.67 -21.25 -18.25
N PHE A 509 8.41 -21.51 -19.33
CA PHE A 509 7.85 -21.87 -20.64
C PHE A 509 8.15 -23.34 -20.92
N LEU A 510 7.31 -24.25 -20.44
CA LEU A 510 7.39 -25.66 -20.79
C LEU A 510 6.68 -25.94 -22.12
N ARG A 511 7.22 -26.89 -22.89
CA ARG A 511 6.54 -27.47 -24.04
C ARG A 511 6.41 -28.96 -23.84
N VAL A 512 5.20 -29.37 -23.47
CA VAL A 512 4.82 -30.75 -23.25
C VAL A 512 4.16 -31.31 -24.50
N VAL A 513 4.31 -32.60 -24.75
CA VAL A 513 3.50 -33.36 -25.71
C VAL A 513 2.72 -34.39 -24.91
N CYS A 514 1.45 -34.05 -24.68
CA CYS A 514 0.41 -34.95 -24.21
C CYS A 514 -0.35 -35.48 -25.44
N ARG A 515 -1.15 -36.56 -25.30
CA ARG A 515 -1.65 -37.30 -26.48
C ARG A 515 -3.15 -37.60 -26.55
#